data_AF-A0A7W8GFC8-F1
#
_entry.id   AF-A0A7W8GFC8-F1
#
_cell.length_a   1.000
_cell.length_b   1.000
_cell.length_c   1.000
_cell.angle_alpha   90.00
_cell.angle_beta   90.00
_cell.angle_gamma   90.00
#
_symmetry.space_group_name_H-M   'P 1'
#
loop_
_entity.id
_entity.type
_entity.pdbx_description
1 polymer ?
#
loop_
_entity_poly.entity_id
_entity_poly.type
_entity_poly.pdbx_seq_one_letter_code
_entity_poly.pdbx_strand_id
1 'polypeptide(L)'
;MAERVITRRCGCDGDHHEGCPAHPQQRVRALSAISSLGAVVSLRELEVDFGNAEEAANIAAVTLVYDEASGQVLRGMYRGMAMRDAVAMEVAHLLRTFRFVRARYGTCRPWWRWWRPTSAVTLTPARFREVLL
;
A
#
# COMPACT_ATOMS: atom_id res chain seq x y z
N MET A 1 31.20 21.82 3.11
CA MET A 1 31.03 20.44 2.65
C MET A 1 29.73 20.36 1.87
N ALA A 2 29.78 20.15 0.56
CA ALA A 2 28.59 20.08 -0.29
C ALA A 2 28.16 18.61 -0.44
N GLU A 3 26.95 18.31 -0.01
CA GLU A 3 26.33 16.98 -0.06
C GLU A 3 25.90 16.71 -1.51
N ARG A 4 26.57 15.76 -2.18
CA ARG A 4 26.17 15.30 -3.51
C ARG A 4 24.97 14.37 -3.36
N VAL A 5 23.77 14.90 -3.56
CA VAL A 5 22.56 14.09 -3.74
C VAL A 5 22.72 13.31 -5.06
N ILE A 6 23.05 12.02 -4.95
CA ILE A 6 23.07 11.11 -6.10
C ILE A 6 21.62 10.75 -6.43
N THR A 7 20.93 11.61 -7.17
CA THR A 7 19.69 11.21 -7.83
C THR A 7 20.07 10.23 -8.93
N ARG A 8 19.82 8.93 -8.74
CA ARG A 8 19.89 7.93 -9.82
C ARG A 8 18.82 8.29 -10.85
N ARG A 9 19.15 9.16 -11.80
CA ARG A 9 18.35 9.34 -13.01
C ARG A 9 18.32 8.00 -13.74
N CYS A 10 17.13 7.51 -14.10
CA CYS A 10 17.09 6.40 -15.05
C CYS A 10 17.74 6.89 -16.35
N GLY A 11 18.49 6.03 -17.03
CA GLY A 11 19.16 6.35 -18.31
C GLY A 11 18.19 6.51 -19.47
N CYS A 12 16.96 6.94 -19.18
CA CYS A 12 15.88 7.14 -20.13
C CYS A 12 15.80 8.65 -20.36
N ASP A 13 16.01 9.10 -21.60
CA ASP A 13 16.04 10.51 -22.00
C ASP A 13 14.63 11.16 -21.98
N GLY A 14 13.92 11.06 -20.85
CA GLY A 14 12.58 11.63 -20.66
C GLY A 14 11.42 10.76 -21.17
N ASP A 15 11.66 9.82 -22.09
CA ASP A 15 10.64 8.90 -22.60
C ASP A 15 10.61 7.59 -21.80
N HIS A 16 9.76 7.57 -20.77
CA HIS A 16 9.51 6.38 -19.96
C HIS A 16 8.60 5.40 -20.73
N HIS A 17 9.19 4.44 -21.44
CA HIS A 17 8.45 3.32 -22.02
C HIS A 17 7.80 2.46 -20.93
N GLU A 18 6.67 1.79 -21.23
CA GLU A 18 5.90 0.99 -20.27
C GLU A 18 6.71 -0.12 -19.58
N GLY A 19 7.84 -0.54 -20.15
CA GLY A 19 8.76 -1.53 -19.56
C GLY A 19 9.84 -0.96 -18.62
N CYS A 20 9.93 0.36 -18.43
CA CYS A 20 10.98 0.97 -17.63
C CYS A 20 10.78 0.68 -16.13
N PRO A 21 11.73 0.03 -15.43
CA PRO A 21 11.59 -0.30 -14.01
C PRO A 21 11.62 0.94 -13.10
N ALA A 22 12.09 2.08 -13.62
CA ALA A 22 12.06 3.38 -12.92
C ALA A 22 10.82 4.21 -13.24
N HIS A 23 9.91 3.72 -14.10
CA HIS A 23 8.66 4.42 -14.41
C HIS A 23 7.79 4.53 -13.13
N PRO A 24 7.24 5.71 -12.79
CA PRO A 24 6.43 5.91 -11.58
C PRO A 24 5.29 4.89 -11.45
N GLN A 25 4.46 4.74 -12.49
CA GLN A 25 3.38 3.75 -12.52
C GLN A 25 3.84 2.29 -12.36
N GLN A 26 4.98 1.88 -12.93
CA GLN A 26 5.52 0.52 -12.74
C GLN A 26 6.01 0.32 -11.31
N ARG A 27 6.64 1.35 -10.71
CA ARG A 27 7.01 1.32 -9.29
C ARG A 27 5.77 1.20 -8.41
N VAL A 28 4.71 1.96 -8.67
CA VAL A 28 3.43 1.84 -7.94
C VAL A 28 2.86 0.43 -8.06
N ARG A 29 2.81 -0.14 -9.27
CA ARG A 29 2.33 -1.51 -9.49
C ARG A 29 3.17 -2.53 -8.73
N ALA A 30 4.49 -2.41 -8.77
CA ALA A 30 5.39 -3.28 -8.04
C ALA A 30 5.22 -3.16 -6.52
N LEU A 31 5.11 -1.94 -5.99
CA LEU A 31 4.93 -1.67 -4.57
C LEU A 31 3.56 -2.12 -4.07
N SER A 32 2.51 -1.92 -4.86
CA SER A 32 1.17 -2.44 -4.58
C SER A 32 1.15 -3.97 -4.56
N ALA A 33 1.87 -4.61 -5.49
CA ALA A 33 2.03 -6.06 -5.49
C ALA A 33 2.82 -6.56 -4.26
N ILE A 34 3.89 -5.87 -3.87
CA ILE A 34 4.70 -6.18 -2.67
C ILE A 34 3.87 -6.01 -1.39
N SER A 35 3.12 -4.91 -1.25
CA SER A 35 2.18 -4.68 -0.16
C SER A 35 1.11 -5.78 -0.11
N SER A 36 0.56 -6.17 -1.28
CA SER A 36 -0.40 -7.28 -1.40
C SER A 36 0.18 -8.66 -1.02
N LEU A 37 1.50 -8.82 -1.06
CA LEU A 37 2.20 -10.02 -0.58
C LEU A 37 2.40 -10.02 0.95
N GLY A 38 2.04 -8.93 1.63
CA GLY A 38 2.19 -8.74 3.07
C GLY A 38 3.56 -8.21 3.48
N ALA A 39 4.36 -7.72 2.53
CA ALA A 39 5.61 -7.04 2.85
C ALA A 39 5.32 -5.59 3.24
N VAL A 40 5.73 -5.20 4.44
CA VAL A 40 5.65 -3.82 4.93
C VAL A 40 6.71 -3.01 4.20
N VAL A 41 6.29 -2.12 3.30
CA VAL A 41 7.22 -1.18 2.65
C VAL A 41 7.36 0.04 3.54
N SER A 42 8.59 0.38 3.91
CA SER A 42 8.87 1.58 4.69
C SER A 42 8.54 2.84 3.87
N LEU A 43 7.67 3.70 4.40
CA LEU A 43 7.32 4.98 3.78
C LEU A 43 8.53 5.93 3.67
N ARG A 44 9.61 5.71 4.44
CA ARG A 44 10.89 6.44 4.30
C ARG A 44 11.71 5.98 3.09
N GLU A 45 11.58 4.74 2.65
CA GLU A 45 12.21 4.26 1.39
C GLU A 45 11.43 4.75 0.15
N LEU A 46 10.26 5.34 0.39
CA LEU A 46 9.36 5.93 -0.60
C LEU A 46 9.48 7.45 -0.67
N GLU A 47 10.62 8.04 -0.26
CA GLU A 47 11.05 9.40 -0.66
C GLU A 47 11.34 9.46 -2.18
N VAL A 48 10.44 8.92 -2.98
CA VAL A 48 10.35 9.16 -4.40
C VAL A 48 9.50 10.42 -4.53
N ASP A 49 9.94 11.39 -5.32
CA ASP A 49 9.16 12.56 -5.74
C ASP A 49 7.89 12.08 -6.47
N PHE A 50 6.87 11.65 -5.73
CA PHE A 50 5.57 11.32 -6.28
C PHE A 50 4.88 12.64 -6.61
N GLY A 51 4.82 12.95 -7.91
CA GLY A 51 4.16 14.13 -8.43
C GLY A 51 2.65 14.21 -8.10
N ASN A 52 2.06 13.17 -7.51
CA ASN A 52 0.66 13.14 -7.10
C ASN A 52 0.46 12.49 -5.70
N ALA A 53 -0.29 13.17 -4.82
CA ALA A 53 -0.64 12.70 -3.48
C ALA A 53 -1.48 11.40 -3.49
N GLU A 54 -2.24 11.15 -4.54
CA GLU A 54 -3.04 9.93 -4.74
C GLU A 54 -2.16 8.69 -4.93
N GLU A 55 -1.00 8.86 -5.56
CA GLU A 55 -0.05 7.79 -5.85
C GLU A 55 0.64 7.33 -4.55
N ALA A 56 1.02 8.29 -3.68
CA ALA A 56 1.53 8.01 -2.35
C ALA A 56 0.49 7.33 -1.43
N ALA A 57 -0.78 7.74 -1.52
CA ALA A 57 -1.88 7.15 -0.75
C ALA A 57 -2.12 5.68 -1.12
N ASN A 58 -2.09 5.35 -2.42
CA ASN A 58 -2.26 3.99 -2.91
C ASN A 58 -1.10 3.06 -2.55
N ILE A 59 0.13 3.56 -2.53
CA ILE A 59 1.30 2.78 -2.09
C ILE A 59 1.23 2.48 -0.59
N ALA A 60 0.75 3.43 0.21
CA ALA A 60 0.58 3.27 1.65
C ALA A 60 -0.67 2.45 2.03
N ALA A 61 -1.46 1.99 1.05
CA ALA A 61 -2.65 1.20 1.32
C ALA A 61 -2.28 -0.18 1.88
N VAL A 62 -2.96 -0.58 2.94
CA VAL A 62 -2.77 -1.87 3.61
C VAL A 62 -4.00 -2.72 3.37
N THR A 63 -3.80 -3.93 2.85
CA THR A 63 -4.89 -4.90 2.65
C THR A 63 -4.75 -6.06 3.62
N LEU A 64 -5.74 -6.20 4.50
CA LEU A 64 -5.86 -7.29 5.46
C LEU A 64 -6.85 -8.32 4.92
N VAL A 65 -6.33 -9.50 4.57
CA VAL A 65 -7.16 -10.63 4.12
C VAL A 65 -7.52 -11.47 5.33
N TYR A 66 -8.78 -11.80 5.51
CA TYR A 66 -9.29 -12.53 6.68
C TYR A 66 -10.27 -13.64 6.29
N ASP A 67 -10.47 -14.58 7.19
CA ASP A 67 -11.47 -15.63 7.06
C ASP A 67 -12.73 -15.22 7.84
N GLU A 68 -13.88 -15.21 7.18
CA GLU A 68 -15.14 -14.75 7.79
C GLU A 68 -15.64 -15.68 8.89
N ALA A 69 -15.38 -16.98 8.77
CA ALA A 69 -15.87 -17.97 9.73
C ALA A 69 -15.12 -17.86 11.06
N SER A 70 -13.79 -17.73 11.02
CA SER A 70 -12.95 -17.55 12.20
C SER A 70 -12.82 -16.09 12.65
N GLY A 71 -13.10 -15.14 11.75
CA GLY A 71 -12.85 -13.72 11.97
C GLY A 71 -11.36 -13.36 12.04
N GLN A 72 -10.45 -14.25 11.64
CA GLN A 72 -9.00 -14.09 11.80
C GLN A 72 -8.30 -13.67 10.51
N VAL A 73 -7.24 -12.87 10.66
CA VAL A 73 -6.38 -12.47 9.55
C VAL A 73 -5.58 -13.68 9.06
N LEU A 74 -5.58 -13.89 7.74
CA LEU A 74 -5.00 -15.08 7.11
C LEU A 74 -3.50 -14.93 6.81
N ARG A 75 -2.98 -13.71 6.68
CA ARG A 75 -1.60 -13.46 6.23
C ARG A 75 -1.06 -12.12 6.73
N GLY A 76 0.27 -11.99 6.72
CA GLY A 76 0.99 -10.76 7.05
C GLY A 76 1.32 -10.66 8.53
N MET A 77 1.67 -9.46 8.97
CA MET A 77 2.09 -9.16 10.35
C MET A 77 1.06 -9.58 11.40
N TYR A 78 -0.23 -9.51 11.08
CA TYR A 78 -1.33 -9.80 12.01
C TYR A 78 -1.92 -11.20 11.85
N ARG A 79 -1.24 -12.15 11.18
CA ARG A 79 -1.80 -13.50 10.96
C ARG A 79 -2.27 -14.16 12.26
N GLY A 80 -3.50 -14.68 12.26
CA GLY A 80 -4.14 -15.32 13.41
C GLY A 80 -4.80 -14.36 14.39
N MET A 81 -4.57 -13.05 14.26
CA MET A 81 -5.25 -12.03 15.05
C MET A 81 -6.69 -11.84 14.57
N ALA A 82 -7.59 -11.47 15.47
CA ALA A 82 -8.94 -11.05 15.10
C ALA A 82 -8.88 -9.85 14.15
N MET A 83 -9.66 -9.89 13.07
CA MET A 83 -9.67 -8.86 12.03
C MET A 83 -9.95 -7.47 12.61
N ARG A 84 -10.86 -7.36 13.59
CA ARG A 84 -11.17 -6.09 14.26
C ARG A 84 -9.95 -5.49 14.96
N ASP A 85 -9.19 -6.31 15.68
CA ASP A 85 -8.01 -5.87 16.42
C ASP A 85 -6.89 -5.48 15.45
N ALA A 86 -6.67 -6.29 14.41
CA ALA A 86 -5.69 -5.99 13.36
C ALA A 86 -6.01 -4.67 12.64
N VAL A 87 -7.29 -4.43 12.32
CA VAL A 87 -7.72 -3.15 11.73
C VAL A 87 -7.48 -2.00 12.70
N ALA A 88 -7.82 -2.14 13.98
CA ALA A 88 -7.61 -1.08 14.97
C ALA A 88 -6.12 -0.72 15.14
N MET A 89 -5.26 -1.74 15.20
CA MET A 89 -3.81 -1.55 15.30
C MET A 89 -3.24 -0.85 14.07
N GLU A 90 -3.63 -1.28 12.87
CA GLU A 90 -3.13 -0.70 11.63
C GLU A 90 -3.66 0.71 11.39
N VAL A 91 -4.94 0.97 11.72
CA VAL A 91 -5.50 2.33 11.71
C VAL A 91 -4.73 3.23 12.68
N ALA A 92 -4.45 2.77 13.90
CA ALA A 92 -3.65 3.54 14.86
C ALA A 92 -2.23 3.80 14.35
N HIS A 93 -1.62 2.85 13.63
CA HIS A 93 -0.32 3.00 13.00
C HIS A 93 -0.35 4.06 11.90
N LEU A 94 -1.30 3.94 10.96
CA LEU A 94 -1.47 4.89 9.85
C LEU A 94 -1.80 6.30 10.36
N LEU A 95 -2.62 6.44 11.40
CA LEU A 95 -2.99 7.74 11.98
C LEU A 95 -1.83 8.47 12.67
N ARG A 96 -0.69 7.82 12.93
CA ARG A 96 0.53 8.52 13.39
C ARG A 96 1.14 9.40 12.29
N THR A 97 0.90 9.05 11.03
CA THR A 97 1.50 9.72 9.86
C THR A 97 0.45 10.45 9.03
N PHE A 98 -0.76 9.90 8.94
CA PHE A 98 -1.85 10.41 8.13
C PHE A 98 -2.99 10.94 8.98
N ARG A 99 -3.69 11.95 8.50
CA ARG A 99 -4.80 12.56 9.26
C ARG A 99 -6.10 11.75 9.18
N PHE A 100 -6.30 11.03 8.09
CA PHE A 100 -7.48 10.20 7.86
C PHE A 100 -7.09 8.86 7.27
N VAL A 101 -7.88 7.84 7.61
CA VAL A 101 -7.78 6.49 7.05
C VAL A 101 -9.18 6.06 6.66
N ARG A 102 -9.37 5.69 5.40
CA ARG A 102 -10.61 5.10 4.90
C ARG A 102 -10.48 3.59 4.93
N ALA A 103 -11.45 2.92 5.55
CA ALA A 103 -11.58 1.47 5.47
C ALA A 103 -12.60 1.10 4.38
N ARG A 104 -12.22 0.18 3.49
CA ARG A 104 -13.11 -0.42 2.50
C ARG A 104 -13.14 -1.93 2.70
N TYR A 105 -14.33 -2.46 2.90
CA TYR A 105 -14.58 -3.90 2.99
C TYR A 105 -14.91 -4.43 1.60
N GLY A 106 -14.39 -5.61 1.29
CA GLY A 106 -14.67 -6.28 0.02
C GLY A 106 -14.09 -7.68 -0.01
N THR A 107 -13.97 -8.21 -1.22
CA THR A 107 -13.37 -9.53 -1.47
C THR A 107 -12.25 -9.40 -2.48
N CYS A 108 -11.17 -10.14 -2.28
CA CYS A 108 -10.10 -10.29 -3.25
C CYS A 108 -9.85 -11.76 -3.57
N ARG A 109 -9.06 -12.03 -4.61
CA ARG A 109 -8.59 -13.38 -4.95
C ARG A 109 -7.08 -13.41 -4.82
N PRO A 110 -6.54 -13.66 -3.62
CA PRO A 110 -5.10 -13.75 -3.47
C PRO A 110 -4.58 -14.95 -4.27
N TRP A 111 -3.39 -14.85 -4.87
CA TRP A 111 -2.86 -15.88 -5.78
C TRP A 111 -2.79 -17.30 -5.16
N TRP A 112 -2.58 -17.40 -3.85
CA TRP A 112 -2.54 -18.66 -3.09
C TRP A 112 -3.94 -19.23 -2.76
N ARG A 113 -5.03 -18.49 -3.03
CA ARG A 113 -6.43 -18.95 -3.04
C ARG A 113 -7.17 -18.41 -4.25
N TRP A 114 -6.55 -18.42 -5.43
CA TRP A 114 -7.13 -17.82 -6.64
C TRP A 114 -8.50 -18.44 -7.02
N TRP A 115 -8.74 -19.69 -6.63
CA TRP A 115 -10.02 -20.40 -6.81
C TRP A 115 -11.13 -20.00 -5.83
N ARG A 116 -10.83 -19.23 -4.77
CA ARG A 116 -11.80 -18.86 -3.73
C ARG A 116 -11.74 -17.36 -3.42
N PRO A 117 -12.81 -16.60 -3.66
CA PRO A 117 -12.94 -15.24 -3.13
C PRO A 117 -12.69 -15.24 -1.63
N THR A 118 -11.85 -14.32 -1.17
CA THR A 118 -11.49 -14.20 0.24
C THR A 118 -11.78 -12.77 0.70
N SER A 119 -12.39 -12.64 1.86
CA SER A 119 -12.78 -11.35 2.41
C SER A 119 -11.56 -10.55 2.82
N ALA A 120 -11.63 -9.25 2.58
CA ALA A 120 -10.53 -8.34 2.79
C ALA A 120 -11.02 -6.97 3.27
N VAL A 121 -10.16 -6.30 4.02
CA VAL A 121 -10.30 -4.90 4.40
C VAL A 121 -9.11 -4.16 3.84
N THR A 122 -9.35 -3.14 3.02
CA THR A 122 -8.32 -2.24 2.53
C THR A 122 -8.40 -0.94 3.32
N LEU A 123 -7.28 -0.57 3.94
CA LEU A 123 -7.08 0.68 4.64
C LEU A 123 -6.28 1.61 3.73
N THR A 124 -6.92 2.67 3.27
CA THR A 124 -6.29 3.67 2.41
C THR A 124 -6.13 4.97 3.21
N PRO A 125 -4.89 5.44 3.46
CA PRO A 125 -4.70 6.75 4.06
C PRO A 125 -5.13 7.85 3.08
N ALA A 126 -5.78 8.89 3.58
CA ALA A 126 -6.21 10.04 2.78
C ALA A 126 -5.65 11.36 3.34
N ARG A 127 -5.29 12.29 2.45
CA ARG A 127 -5.01 13.69 2.82
C ARG A 127 -6.27 14.54 2.64
N PHE A 128 -6.38 15.62 3.42
CA PHE A 128 -7.57 16.47 3.63
C PHE A 128 -8.30 16.95 2.36
N ARG A 129 -7.68 16.92 1.18
CA ARG A 129 -8.28 17.44 -0.06
C ARG A 129 -9.30 16.51 -0.71
N GLU A 130 -9.32 15.22 -0.40
CA GLU A 130 -10.21 14.25 -1.07
C GLU A 130 -11.54 14.01 -0.36
N VAL A 131 -11.73 14.52 0.86
CA VAL A 131 -12.97 14.28 1.64
C VAL A 131 -14.05 15.33 1.35
N LEU A 132 -13.74 16.34 0.52
CA LEU A 132 -14.62 17.48 0.21
C LEU A 132 -15.11 17.51 -1.25
N LEU A 133 -14.90 16.45 -2.03
CA LEU A 133 -15.42 16.32 -3.40
C LEU A 133 -16.45 15.19 -3.48
#